data_AF-A0A937I7K9-F1
#
_entry.id   AF-A0A937I7K9-F1
#
_cell.length_a   1.000
_cell.length_b   1.000
_cell.length_c   1.000
_cell.angle_alpha   90.00
_cell.angle_beta   90.00
_cell.angle_gamma   90.00
#
_symmetry.space_group_name_H-M   'P 1'
#
loop_
_entity.id
_entity.type
_entity.pdbx_description
1 polymer ?
#
loop_
_entity_poly.entity_id
_entity_poly.type
_entity_poly.pdbx_seq_one_letter_code
_entity_poly.pdbx_strand_id
1 'polypeptide(L)'
;VSGSPQALNLAIDVCGYAGRIVVGSWYGTKRAEVNLGERFHRSRIQLLSSQVSSIAPELSGRWDKARRFDVAWELIEKCSPQRFITHRLPLESAAKAYALLDESPHEALQVVFDYQS
;
A
#
# COMPACT_ATOMS: atom_id res chain seq x y z
N VAL A 1 1.29 -6.42 10.21
CA VAL A 1 1.37 -4.95 10.05
C VAL A 1 2.23 -4.63 8.82
N SER A 2 1.64 -4.11 7.74
CA SER A 2 2.40 -3.40 6.71
C SER A 2 2.96 -2.10 7.32
N GLY A 3 4.16 -1.66 6.92
CA GLY A 3 4.79 -0.51 7.57
C GLY A 3 5.78 -0.86 8.69
N SER A 4 6.33 -2.08 8.70
CA SER A 4 7.53 -2.41 9.49
C SER A 4 8.79 -2.08 8.67
N PRO A 5 9.67 -1.20 9.13
CA PRO A 5 10.95 -0.95 8.49
C PRO A 5 11.86 -2.19 8.38
N GLN A 6 11.74 -3.14 9.32
CA GLN A 6 12.50 -4.39 9.32
C GLN A 6 12.19 -5.27 8.12
N ALA A 7 10.96 -5.18 7.57
CA ALA A 7 10.57 -5.92 6.38
C ALA A 7 11.39 -5.53 5.12
N LEU A 8 12.02 -4.36 5.12
CA LEU A 8 12.86 -3.92 4.00
C LEU A 8 14.11 -4.80 3.83
N ASN A 9 14.74 -5.24 4.93
CA ASN A 9 15.90 -6.13 4.84
C ASN A 9 15.50 -7.49 4.27
N LEU A 10 14.36 -8.04 4.68
CA LEU A 10 13.82 -9.26 4.08
C LEU A 10 13.55 -9.07 2.58
N ALA A 11 12.99 -7.94 2.18
CA ALA A 11 12.77 -7.62 0.76
C ALA A 11 14.09 -7.54 -0.02
N ILE A 12 15.16 -6.99 0.56
CA ILE A 12 16.50 -6.97 -0.03
C ILE A 12 17.02 -8.39 -0.23
N ASP A 13 16.91 -9.24 0.79
CA ASP A 13 17.42 -10.61 0.80
C ASP A 13 16.80 -11.49 -0.29
N VAL A 14 15.50 -11.30 -0.56
CA VAL A 14 14.76 -12.07 -1.57
C VAL A 14 14.71 -11.40 -2.95
N CYS A 15 15.14 -10.15 -3.08
CA CYS A 15 15.13 -9.43 -4.35
C CYS A 15 16.16 -10.02 -5.32
N GLY A 16 15.76 -10.18 -6.58
CA GLY A 16 16.63 -10.68 -7.64
C GLY A 16 17.70 -9.66 -8.06
N TYR A 17 18.69 -10.14 -8.83
CA TYR A 17 19.70 -9.26 -9.45
C TYR A 17 19.02 -8.19 -10.32
N ALA A 18 19.47 -6.94 -10.18
CA ALA A 18 18.92 -5.73 -10.78
C ALA A 18 17.41 -5.53 -10.53
N GLY A 19 16.89 -6.12 -9.44
CA GLY A 19 15.49 -6.04 -9.06
C GLY A 19 15.09 -4.68 -8.47
N ARG A 20 13.78 -4.50 -8.32
CA ARG A 20 13.16 -3.28 -7.79
C ARG A 20 12.34 -3.58 -6.55
N ILE A 21 12.58 -2.80 -5.50
CA ILE A 21 11.77 -2.80 -4.28
C ILE A 21 10.99 -1.47 -4.27
N VAL A 22 9.66 -1.56 -4.24
CA VAL A 22 8.76 -0.40 -4.20
C VAL A 22 8.15 -0.30 -2.80
N VAL A 23 8.47 0.77 -2.08
CA VAL A 23 7.90 1.06 -0.76
C VAL A 23 6.53 1.72 -0.94
N GLY A 24 5.47 0.93 -0.77
CA GLY A 24 4.08 1.40 -0.84
C GLY A 24 3.46 1.78 0.51
N SER A 25 4.14 1.52 1.62
CA SER A 25 3.64 1.80 2.97
C SER A 25 4.22 3.10 3.54
N TRP A 26 3.50 3.69 4.50
CA TRP A 26 4.00 4.77 5.33
C TRP A 26 4.59 4.23 6.63
N TYR A 27 5.88 4.50 6.89
CA TYR A 27 6.57 4.08 8.11
C TYR A 27 6.41 5.07 9.28
N GLY A 28 5.73 6.20 9.07
CA GLY A 28 5.65 7.26 10.07
C GLY A 28 7.04 7.80 10.42
N THR A 29 7.31 7.94 11.71
CA THR A 29 8.61 8.37 12.26
C THR A 29 9.53 7.20 12.62
N LYS A 30 9.12 5.95 12.35
CA LYS A 30 9.89 4.75 12.70
C LYS A 30 11.20 4.72 11.92
N ARG A 31 12.29 4.39 12.62
CA ARG A 31 13.62 4.17 12.05
C ARG A 31 14.03 2.71 12.25
N ALA A 32 14.78 2.17 11.30
CA ALA A 32 15.46 0.89 11.46
C ALA A 32 16.73 0.87 10.62
N GLU A 33 17.64 -0.03 10.99
CA GLU A 33 18.85 -0.31 10.23
C GLU A 33 18.51 -1.04 8.93
N VAL A 34 19.20 -0.66 7.84
CA VAL A 34 18.99 -1.22 6.51
C VAL A 34 20.31 -1.74 5.94
N ASN A 35 20.31 -2.98 5.46
CA ASN A 35 21.48 -3.68 4.97
C ASN A 35 21.79 -3.32 3.50
N LEU A 36 22.35 -2.13 3.29
CA LEU A 36 22.66 -1.63 1.94
C LEU A 36 24.04 -2.10 1.39
N GLY A 37 24.95 -2.54 2.26
CA GLY A 37 26.34 -2.83 1.89
C GLY A 37 26.58 -4.15 1.16
N GLU A 38 25.70 -5.13 1.33
CA GLU A 38 25.90 -6.49 0.83
C GLU A 38 25.10 -6.75 -0.45
N ARG A 39 23.99 -7.47 -0.32
CA ARG A 39 23.17 -7.90 -1.45
C ARG A 39 22.61 -6.72 -2.22
N PHE A 40 22.14 -5.67 -1.53
CA PHE A 40 21.62 -4.46 -2.16
C PHE A 40 22.62 -3.87 -3.17
N HIS A 41 23.84 -3.59 -2.72
CA HIS A 41 24.91 -3.05 -3.56
C HIS A 41 25.33 -4.03 -4.66
N ARG A 42 25.71 -5.26 -4.30
CA ARG A 42 26.24 -6.25 -5.26
C ARG A 42 25.23 -6.64 -6.33
N SER A 43 23.95 -6.65 -5.96
CA SER A 43 22.86 -7.06 -6.85
C SER A 43 22.23 -5.87 -7.58
N ARG A 44 22.75 -4.65 -7.44
CA ARG A 44 22.24 -3.44 -8.12
C ARG A 44 20.73 -3.23 -7.89
N ILE A 45 20.26 -3.53 -6.68
CA ILE A 45 18.85 -3.40 -6.34
C ILE A 45 18.46 -1.92 -6.31
N GLN A 46 17.30 -1.59 -6.88
CA GLN A 46 16.72 -0.25 -6.80
C GLN A 46 15.70 -0.19 -5.67
N LEU A 47 15.75 0.87 -4.87
CA LEU A 47 14.75 1.18 -3.86
C LEU A 47 13.96 2.42 -4.31
N LEU A 48 12.64 2.26 -4.44
CA LEU A 48 11.75 3.27 -4.99
C LEU A 48 10.64 3.58 -3.98
N SER A 49 10.29 4.86 -3.86
CA SER A 49 9.07 5.26 -3.15
C SER A 49 7.86 5.20 -4.08
N SER A 50 6.71 4.82 -3.54
CA SER A 50 5.42 4.96 -4.22
C SER A 50 4.64 6.12 -3.59
N GLN A 51 4.07 6.99 -4.42
CA GLN A 51 3.33 8.18 -4.00
C GLN A 51 2.01 8.27 -4.79
N VAL A 52 0.90 8.45 -4.09
CA VAL A 52 -0.45 8.38 -4.70
C VAL A 52 -0.98 9.74 -5.19
N SER A 53 -0.51 10.85 -4.63
CA SER A 53 -1.01 12.19 -4.95
C SER A 53 -0.55 12.72 -6.30
N SER A 54 0.65 12.37 -6.76
CA SER A 54 1.24 12.82 -8.03
C SER A 54 1.65 11.65 -8.91
N ILE A 55 1.84 11.94 -10.21
CA ILE A 55 2.47 11.01 -11.15
C ILE A 55 3.98 11.21 -11.07
N ALA A 56 4.74 10.11 -11.05
CA ALA A 56 6.20 10.17 -11.08
C ALA A 56 6.68 10.95 -12.33
N PRO A 57 7.66 11.87 -12.21
CA PRO A 57 8.09 12.72 -13.32
C PRO A 57 8.46 11.94 -14.59
N GLU A 58 9.14 10.80 -14.43
CA GLU A 58 9.51 9.88 -15.52
C GLU A 58 8.30 9.25 -16.26
N LEU A 59 7.12 9.25 -15.65
CA LEU A 59 5.88 8.77 -16.25
C LEU A 59 5.01 9.90 -16.79
N SER A 60 5.27 11.16 -16.43
CA SER A 60 4.40 12.31 -16.73
C SER A 60 4.15 12.55 -18.22
N GLY A 61 5.08 12.15 -19.11
CA GLY A 61 4.88 12.25 -20.56
C GLY A 61 3.83 11.29 -21.13
N ARG A 62 3.42 10.27 -20.37
CA ARG A 62 2.40 9.28 -20.80
C ARG A 62 1.26 9.09 -19.80
N TRP A 63 1.44 9.53 -18.57
CA TRP A 63 0.49 9.35 -17.50
C TRP A 63 0.07 10.69 -16.92
N ASP A 64 -1.23 10.85 -16.78
CA ASP A 64 -1.84 11.89 -15.99
C ASP A 64 -2.80 11.27 -14.96
N LYS A 65 -3.49 12.13 -14.21
CA LYS A 65 -4.44 11.69 -13.20
C LYS A 65 -5.62 10.95 -13.83
N ALA A 66 -6.17 11.46 -14.94
CA ALA A 66 -7.36 10.89 -15.59
C ALA A 66 -7.07 9.45 -16.05
N ARG A 67 -5.99 9.26 -16.82
CA ARG A 67 -5.55 7.94 -17.30
C ARG A 67 -5.32 6.95 -16.15
N ARG A 68 -4.74 7.42 -15.04
CA ARG A 68 -4.53 6.56 -13.86
C ARG A 68 -5.86 6.10 -13.24
N PHE A 69 -6.86 6.98 -13.19
CA PHE A 69 -8.20 6.64 -12.72
C PHE A 69 -8.89 5.65 -13.65
N ASP A 70 -8.79 5.82 -14.97
CA ASP A 70 -9.38 4.89 -15.95
C ASP A 70 -8.83 3.48 -15.76
N VAL A 71 -7.50 3.35 -15.66
CA VAL A 71 -6.85 2.06 -15.40
C VAL A 71 -7.24 1.49 -14.04
N ALA A 72 -7.36 2.32 -13.01
CA ALA A 72 -7.81 1.85 -11.70
C ALA A 72 -9.24 1.29 -11.75
N TRP A 73 -10.13 1.92 -12.54
CA TRP A 73 -11.49 1.44 -12.75
C TRP A 73 -11.52 0.07 -13.45
N GLU A 74 -10.75 -0.09 -14.53
CA GLU A 74 -10.60 -1.39 -15.20
C GLU A 74 -10.08 -2.48 -14.26
N LEU A 75 -9.16 -2.13 -13.35
CA LEU A 75 -8.60 -3.08 -12.38
C LEU A 75 -9.60 -3.44 -11.27
N ILE A 76 -10.52 -2.56 -10.90
CA ILE A 76 -11.56 -2.86 -9.90
C ILE A 76 -12.43 -4.02 -10.40
N GLU A 77 -12.82 -4.02 -11.68
CA GLU A 77 -13.62 -5.10 -12.28
C GLU A 77 -12.86 -6.44 -12.22
N LYS A 78 -11.58 -6.42 -12.59
CA LYS A 78 -10.72 -7.62 -12.63
C LYS A 78 -10.39 -8.18 -11.25
N CYS A 79 -10.08 -7.31 -10.29
CA CYS A 79 -9.65 -7.72 -8.95
C CYS A 79 -10.84 -7.99 -8.01
N SER A 80 -12.01 -7.41 -8.31
CA SER A 80 -13.22 -7.47 -7.48
C SER A 80 -12.91 -7.21 -5.99
N PRO A 81 -12.36 -6.03 -5.64
CA PRO A 81 -11.89 -5.73 -4.29
C PRO A 81 -13.00 -5.74 -3.24
N GLN A 82 -14.27 -5.70 -3.68
CA GLN A 82 -15.44 -5.91 -2.82
C GLN A 82 -15.37 -7.19 -1.96
N ARG A 83 -14.63 -8.21 -2.40
CA ARG A 83 -14.39 -9.44 -1.62
C ARG A 83 -13.64 -9.20 -0.30
N PHE A 84 -12.93 -8.08 -0.19
CA PHE A 84 -12.18 -7.70 1.01
C PHE A 84 -13.03 -6.88 1.99
N ILE A 85 -14.25 -6.49 1.61
CA ILE A 85 -15.19 -5.80 2.50
C ILE A 85 -15.69 -6.81 3.53
N THR A 86 -15.12 -6.72 4.73
CA THR A 86 -15.49 -7.55 5.89
C THR A 86 -16.69 -7.01 6.65
N HIS A 87 -16.88 -5.69 6.65
CA HIS A 87 -17.91 -5.03 7.45
C HIS A 87 -18.60 -3.94 6.63
N ARG A 88 -19.92 -3.94 6.70
CA ARG A 88 -20.81 -2.90 6.19
C ARG A 88 -21.63 -2.39 7.36
N LEU A 89 -21.55 -1.09 7.62
CA LEU A 89 -22.17 -0.47 8.78
C LEU A 89 -22.88 0.81 8.35
N PRO A 90 -23.99 1.19 8.98
CA PRO A 90 -24.57 2.51 8.75
C PRO A 90 -23.63 3.59 9.31
N LEU A 91 -23.65 4.80 8.73
CA LEU A 91 -22.71 5.87 9.09
C LEU A 91 -22.79 6.25 10.58
N GLU A 92 -23.97 6.16 11.18
CA GLU A 92 -24.23 6.42 12.60
C GLU A 92 -23.42 5.49 13.53
N SER A 93 -22.99 4.33 13.01
CA SER A 93 -22.15 3.37 13.72
C SER A 93 -20.64 3.63 13.54
N ALA A 94 -20.23 4.78 13.03
CA ALA A 94 -18.83 5.10 12.80
C ALA A 94 -17.95 4.91 14.05
N ALA A 95 -18.42 5.35 15.23
CA ALA A 95 -17.67 5.17 16.48
C ALA A 95 -17.35 3.69 16.77
N LYS A 96 -18.32 2.80 16.53
CA LYS A 96 -18.14 1.35 16.69
C LYS A 96 -17.14 0.79 15.66
N ALA A 97 -17.19 1.26 14.42
CA ALA A 97 -16.24 0.87 13.39
C ALA A 97 -14.79 1.24 13.75
N TYR A 98 -14.58 2.45 14.28
CA TYR A 98 -13.25 2.88 14.72
C TYR A 98 -12.78 2.08 15.95
N ALA A 99 -13.64 1.81 16.93
CA ALA A 99 -13.30 0.96 18.06
C ALA A 99 -12.88 -0.45 17.62
N LEU A 100 -13.61 -1.05 16.67
CA LEU A 100 -13.24 -2.35 16.07
C LEU A 100 -11.83 -2.31 15.46
N LEU A 101 -11.51 -1.26 14.69
CA LEU A 101 -10.21 -1.13 14.05
C LEU A 101 -9.06 -0.88 15.03
N ASP A 102 -9.33 -0.29 16.19
CA ASP A 102 -8.32 -0.03 17.23
C ASP A 102 -8.11 -1.27 18.12
N GLU A 103 -9.19 -1.86 18.60
CA GLU A 103 -9.17 -2.93 19.61
C GLU A 103 -8.99 -4.32 18.99
N SER A 104 -9.59 -4.57 17.81
CA SER A 104 -9.60 -5.88 17.15
C SER A 104 -9.28 -5.78 15.64
N PRO A 105 -8.14 -5.18 15.25
CA PRO A 105 -7.78 -4.92 13.85
C PRO A 105 -7.65 -6.18 12.98
N HIS A 106 -7.52 -7.36 13.58
CA HIS A 106 -7.42 -8.63 12.87
C HIS A 106 -8.78 -9.17 12.42
N GLU A 107 -9.88 -8.67 12.98
CA GLU A 107 -11.24 -9.05 12.60
C GLU A 107 -11.75 -8.28 11.38
N ALA A 108 -11.12 -7.15 11.04
CA ALA A 108 -11.54 -6.28 9.94
C ALA A 108 -10.43 -6.07 8.91
N LEU A 109 -10.73 -6.36 7.65
CA LEU A 109 -9.82 -6.06 6.53
C LEU A 109 -10.19 -4.74 5.85
N GLN A 110 -11.45 -4.59 5.47
CA GLN A 110 -12.03 -3.35 4.97
C GLN A 110 -13.40 -3.15 5.61
N VAL A 111 -13.60 -1.97 6.19
CA VAL A 111 -14.90 -1.49 6.68
C VAL A 111 -15.41 -0.45 5.68
N VAL A 112 -16.69 -0.51 5.34
CA VAL A 112 -17.36 0.52 4.54
C VAL A 112 -18.61 1.00 5.25
N PHE A 113 -18.96 2.27 5.05
CA PHE A 113 -20.22 2.82 5.53
C PHE A 113 -21.25 2.82 4.41
N ASP A 114 -22.42 2.26 4.70
CA ASP A 114 -23.58 2.39 3.82
C ASP A 114 -24.27 3.72 4.13
N TYR A 115 -24.37 4.57 3.12
CA TYR A 115 -25.10 5.84 3.21
C TYR A 115 -26.45 5.66 2.51
N GLN A 116 -27.51 5.46 3.28
CA GLN A 116 -28.86 5.47 2.72
C GLN A 116 -29.27 6.93 2.50
N SER A 117 -29.50 7.29 1.24
CA SER A 117 -30.03 8.60 0.84
C SER A 117 -31.54 8.65 1.03
#